data_AF-A0A842RPG5-F1
#
_entry.id   AF-A0A842RPG5-F1
#
_cell.length_a   1.000
_cell.length_b   1.000
_cell.length_c   1.000
_cell.angle_alpha   90.00
_cell.angle_beta   90.00
_cell.angle_gamma   90.00
#
_symmetry.space_group_name_H-M   'P 1'
#
loop_
_entity.id
_entity.type
_entity.pdbx_description
1 polymer ?
#
loop_
_entity_poly.entity_id
_entity_poly.type
_entity_poly.pdbx_seq_one_letter_code
_entity_poly.pdbx_strand_id
1 'polypeptide(L)'
;MKEHFDNEQYFFNKKTINRLIHFIGKTEFNNICVLCAPFLAEKLTNNQFKPSILDIDTRFSYLENFIFYDLENPSWIEEDFDLIICDPPFFSYRLSILVKIINMLSHYNYKQKVLISYLERREKRFLNAFENYQLKPTSFFPKYHSVKDISKNKIQFYSNLEAKTINKLQV
;
A
#
# COMPACT_ATOMS: atom_id res chain seq x y z
N MET A 1 -6.20 -8.35 16.12
CA MET A 1 -5.07 -8.99 15.39
C MET A 1 -3.76 -8.59 16.05
N LYS A 2 -2.75 -9.48 16.10
CA LYS A 2 -1.38 -9.16 16.55
C LYS A 2 -0.43 -9.09 15.35
N GLU A 3 0.55 -8.19 15.39
CA GLU A 3 1.60 -8.04 14.37
C GLU A 3 2.55 -9.26 14.35
N HIS A 4 3.09 -9.58 13.18
CA HIS A 4 4.10 -10.62 12.96
C HIS A 4 5.40 -9.97 12.46
N PHE A 5 6.30 -9.63 13.39
CA PHE A 5 7.53 -8.90 13.05
C PHE A 5 8.50 -9.70 12.19
N ASP A 6 8.48 -11.03 12.26
CA ASP A 6 9.30 -11.90 11.39
C ASP A 6 8.93 -11.76 9.90
N ASN A 7 7.67 -11.37 9.63
CA ASN A 7 7.18 -11.08 8.29
C ASN A 7 7.23 -9.57 7.96
N GLU A 8 7.89 -8.76 8.81
CA GLU A 8 7.86 -7.29 8.76
C GLU A 8 6.44 -6.70 8.73
N GLN A 9 5.48 -7.39 9.33
CA GLN A 9 4.11 -6.93 9.39
C GLN A 9 3.98 -5.87 10.49
N TYR A 10 3.95 -4.61 10.08
CA TYR A 10 3.67 -3.46 10.95
C TYR A 10 2.32 -2.86 10.58
N PHE A 11 1.44 -2.69 11.56
CA PHE A 11 0.13 -2.10 11.33
C PHE A 11 0.19 -0.59 11.48
N PHE A 12 -0.39 0.11 10.50
CA PHE A 12 -0.72 1.53 10.64
C PHE A 12 -1.50 1.77 11.92
N ASN A 13 -1.20 2.88 12.60
CA ASN A 13 -1.95 3.28 13.77
C ASN A 13 -3.35 3.80 13.40
N LYS A 14 -4.22 3.93 14.41
CA LYS A 14 -5.59 4.43 14.24
C LYS A 14 -5.68 5.76 13.48
N LYS A 15 -4.75 6.69 13.71
CA LYS A 15 -4.75 8.01 13.05
C LYS A 15 -4.49 7.86 11.55
N THR A 16 -3.51 7.04 11.17
CA THR A 16 -3.21 6.76 9.76
C THR A 16 -4.32 5.98 9.07
N ILE A 17 -4.87 4.96 9.72
CA ILE A 17 -6.03 4.20 9.21
C ILE A 17 -7.22 5.13 8.94
N ASN A 18 -7.62 5.94 9.93
CA ASN A 18 -8.74 6.87 9.77
C ASN A 18 -8.49 7.87 8.63
N ARG A 19 -7.24 8.32 8.48
CA ARG A 19 -6.88 9.22 7.37
C ARG A 19 -7.04 8.54 6.01
N LEU A 20 -6.58 7.29 5.87
CA LEU A 20 -6.69 6.55 4.61
C LEU A 20 -8.14 6.23 4.26
N ILE A 21 -8.96 5.85 5.24
CA ILE A 21 -10.41 5.64 5.05
C ILE A 21 -11.09 6.93 4.57
N HIS A 22 -10.80 8.06 5.23
CA HIS A 22 -11.35 9.37 4.85
C HIS A 22 -10.89 9.81 3.46
N PHE A 23 -9.62 9.58 3.14
CA PHE A 23 -9.07 9.84 1.81
C PHE A 23 -9.85 9.05 0.74
N ILE A 24 -10.02 7.73 0.94
CA ILE A 24 -10.75 6.86 0.03
C ILE A 24 -12.21 7.32 -0.11
N GLY A 25 -12.90 7.60 0.99
CA GLY A 25 -14.29 8.10 0.98
C GLY A 25 -14.48 9.47 0.32
N LYS A 26 -13.41 10.22 0.06
CA LYS A 26 -13.42 11.49 -0.69
C LYS A 26 -13.02 11.33 -2.16
N THR A 27 -12.69 10.11 -2.59
CA THR A 27 -12.32 9.80 -3.98
C THR A 27 -13.43 9.03 -4.68
N GLU A 28 -13.32 8.95 -6.00
CA GLU A 28 -14.23 8.15 -6.84
C GLU A 28 -13.67 6.74 -7.10
N PHE A 29 -12.65 6.32 -6.33
CA PHE A 29 -12.07 4.99 -6.45
C PHE A 29 -13.03 3.96 -5.88
N ASN A 30 -13.49 3.05 -6.72
CA ASN A 30 -14.40 1.99 -6.35
C ASN A 30 -13.66 0.67 -6.20
N ASN A 31 -12.79 0.34 -7.16
CA ASN A 31 -12.01 -0.89 -7.13
C ASN A 31 -10.61 -0.66 -6.56
N ILE A 32 -10.40 -1.02 -5.29
CA ILE A 32 -9.16 -0.73 -4.57
C ILE A 32 -8.45 -2.04 -4.26
N CYS A 33 -7.22 -2.18 -4.73
CA CYS A 33 -6.32 -3.23 -4.27
C CYS A 33 -5.55 -2.76 -3.04
N VAL A 34 -5.57 -3.55 -1.98
CA VAL A 34 -4.74 -3.35 -0.78
C VAL A 34 -3.73 -4.49 -0.70
N LEU A 35 -2.46 -4.17 -0.96
CA LEU A 35 -1.34 -5.11 -1.00
C LEU A 35 -0.47 -4.95 0.26
N CYS A 36 -0.20 -6.05 0.96
CA CYS A 36 0.66 -6.08 2.17
C CYS A 36 0.15 -5.23 3.35
N ALA A 37 -1.11 -4.80 3.34
CA ALA A 37 -1.70 -3.97 4.40
C ALA A 37 -3.06 -4.53 4.86
N PRO A 38 -3.11 -5.77 5.36
CA PRO A 38 -4.36 -6.51 5.50
C PRO A 38 -5.24 -5.93 6.62
N PHE A 39 -4.62 -5.32 7.63
CA PHE A 39 -5.34 -4.59 8.67
C PHE A 39 -6.01 -3.30 8.15
N LEU A 40 -5.39 -2.60 7.17
CA LEU A 40 -6.05 -1.49 6.49
C LEU A 40 -7.27 -2.00 5.70
N ALA A 41 -7.12 -3.12 4.98
CA ALA A 41 -8.20 -3.72 4.21
C ALA A 41 -9.38 -4.15 5.09
N GLU A 42 -9.12 -4.76 6.25
CA GLU A 42 -10.16 -5.08 7.25
C GLU A 42 -10.90 -3.81 7.69
N LYS A 43 -10.18 -2.72 7.95
CA LYS A 43 -10.78 -1.46 8.40
C LYS A 43 -11.58 -0.78 7.30
N LEU A 44 -11.16 -0.88 6.05
CA LEU A 44 -11.95 -0.45 4.89
C LEU A 44 -13.24 -1.26 4.74
N THR A 45 -13.13 -2.59 4.86
CA THR A 45 -14.30 -3.50 4.81
C THR A 45 -15.34 -3.15 5.88
N ASN A 46 -14.89 -2.90 7.11
CA ASN A 46 -15.76 -2.45 8.20
C ASN A 46 -16.41 -1.07 7.97
N ASN A 47 -15.87 -0.27 7.05
CA ASN A 47 -16.43 1.02 6.62
C ASN A 47 -17.14 0.90 5.27
N GLN A 48 -17.66 -0.29 4.95
CA GLN A 48 -18.49 -0.59 3.77
C GLN A 48 -17.79 -0.48 2.40
N PHE A 49 -16.46 -0.30 2.38
CA PHE A 49 -15.68 -0.48 1.17
C PHE A 49 -15.48 -1.97 0.87
N LYS A 50 -15.18 -2.32 -0.38
CA LYS A 50 -14.94 -3.71 -0.81
C LYS A 50 -13.57 -3.87 -1.48
N PRO A 51 -12.46 -3.66 -0.75
CA PRO A 51 -11.13 -3.77 -1.35
C PRO A 51 -10.80 -5.21 -1.73
N SER A 52 -10.02 -5.42 -2.79
CA SER A 52 -9.30 -6.67 -3.04
C SER A 52 -8.07 -6.71 -2.11
N ILE A 53 -7.88 -7.82 -1.39
CA ILE A 53 -6.92 -7.91 -0.29
C ILE A 53 -5.84 -8.93 -0.66
N LEU A 54 -4.64 -8.46 -0.96
CA LEU A 54 -3.53 -9.31 -1.38
C LEU A 54 -2.49 -9.36 -0.26
N ASP A 55 -2.40 -10.51 0.40
CA ASP A 55 -1.46 -10.70 1.50
C ASP A 55 -1.04 -12.17 1.65
N ILE A 56 0.10 -12.40 2.29
CA ILE A 56 0.59 -13.74 2.64
C ILE A 56 -0.06 -14.23 3.95
N ASP A 57 -0.56 -13.32 4.79
CA ASP A 57 -1.12 -13.61 6.10
C ASP A 57 -2.56 -14.14 6.02
N THR A 58 -2.67 -15.45 5.97
CA THR A 58 -3.94 -16.19 5.89
C THR A 58 -4.84 -16.00 7.12
N ARG A 59 -4.39 -15.37 8.22
CA ARG A 59 -5.27 -15.01 9.33
C ARG A 59 -6.36 -14.03 8.92
N PHE A 60 -6.20 -13.33 7.80
CA PHE A 60 -7.19 -12.44 7.20
C PHE A 60 -8.07 -13.12 6.13
N SER A 61 -7.94 -14.44 5.91
CA SER A 61 -8.71 -15.17 4.90
C SER A 61 -10.21 -15.28 5.20
N TYR A 62 -10.67 -14.80 6.36
CA TYR A 62 -12.10 -14.66 6.67
C TYR A 62 -12.75 -13.46 5.99
N LEU A 63 -11.96 -12.56 5.40
CA LEU A 63 -12.47 -11.43 4.62
C LEU A 63 -12.82 -11.91 3.22
N GLU A 64 -14.01 -11.55 2.73
CA GLU A 64 -14.61 -12.06 1.49
C GLU A 64 -13.69 -11.91 0.26
N ASN A 65 -13.00 -10.78 0.15
CA ASN A 65 -12.14 -10.44 -0.99
C ASN A 65 -10.64 -10.73 -0.73
N PHE A 66 -10.34 -11.65 0.20
CA PHE A 66 -8.97 -12.06 0.47
C PHE A 66 -8.42 -12.98 -0.62
N ILE A 67 -7.25 -12.63 -1.12
CA ILE A 67 -6.47 -13.38 -2.09
C ILE A 67 -5.11 -13.65 -1.45
N PHE A 68 -4.80 -14.93 -1.23
CA PHE A 68 -3.45 -15.31 -0.81
C PHE A 68 -2.46 -14.87 -1.89
N TYR A 69 -1.51 -14.03 -1.51
CA TYR A 69 -0.57 -13.42 -2.44
C TYR A 69 0.86 -13.46 -1.87
N ASP A 70 1.66 -14.38 -2.40
CA ASP A 70 3.07 -14.53 -2.06
C ASP A 70 3.92 -13.63 -2.96
N LEU A 71 4.68 -12.70 -2.36
CA LEU A 71 5.54 -11.78 -3.09
C LEU A 71 6.73 -12.48 -3.76
N GLU A 72 7.16 -13.65 -3.26
CA GLU A 72 8.22 -14.44 -3.90
C GLU A 72 7.72 -15.16 -5.15
N ASN A 73 6.45 -15.54 -5.16
CA ASN A 73 5.78 -16.27 -6.23
C ASN A 73 4.52 -15.52 -6.69
N PRO A 74 4.65 -14.28 -7.21
CA PRO A 74 3.49 -13.45 -7.51
C PRO A 74 2.66 -14.07 -8.64
N SER A 75 1.36 -14.18 -8.40
CA SER A 75 0.38 -14.63 -9.39
C SER A 75 -0.17 -13.45 -10.18
N TRP A 76 -0.61 -13.72 -11.41
CA TRP A 76 -1.39 -12.77 -12.20
C TRP A 76 -2.78 -12.61 -11.60
N ILE A 77 -3.28 -11.37 -11.58
CA ILE A 77 -4.62 -11.02 -11.11
C ILE A 77 -5.32 -10.34 -12.28
N GLU A 78 -6.44 -10.89 -12.74
CA GLU A 78 -7.17 -10.40 -13.93
C GLU A 78 -7.91 -9.08 -13.68
N GLU A 79 -8.14 -8.73 -12.42
CA GLU A 79 -8.92 -7.55 -12.04
C GLU A 79 -8.15 -6.24 -12.29
N ASP A 80 -8.83 -5.26 -12.91
CA ASP A 80 -8.35 -3.88 -13.05
C ASP A 80 -8.67 -3.06 -11.80
N PHE A 81 -7.70 -2.29 -11.30
CA PHE A 81 -7.87 -1.47 -10.10
C PHE A 81 -7.91 0.03 -10.41
N ASP A 82 -8.77 0.77 -9.71
CA ASP A 82 -8.73 2.23 -9.72
C ASP A 82 -7.52 2.75 -8.94
N LEU A 83 -7.16 2.07 -7.85
CA LEU A 83 -6.05 2.41 -6.97
C LEU A 83 -5.44 1.16 -6.35
N ILE A 84 -4.10 1.07 -6.38
CA ILE A 84 -3.33 0.10 -5.60
C ILE A 84 -2.70 0.81 -4.41
N ILE A 85 -3.04 0.39 -3.19
CA ILE A 85 -2.40 0.83 -1.95
C ILE A 85 -1.47 -0.27 -1.49
N CYS A 86 -0.20 0.05 -1.24
CA CYS A 86 0.82 -0.95 -0.88
C CYS A 86 1.65 -0.49 0.31
N ASP A 87 1.77 -1.35 1.32
CA ASP A 87 2.67 -1.19 2.46
C ASP A 87 3.60 -2.41 2.58
N PRO A 88 4.59 -2.53 1.69
CA PRO A 88 5.32 -3.78 1.55
C PRO A 88 6.38 -3.94 2.66
N PRO A 89 6.77 -5.18 2.97
CA PRO A 89 7.98 -5.43 3.75
C PRO A 89 9.22 -4.87 3.02
N PHE A 90 9.98 -3.97 3.66
CA PHE A 90 11.04 -3.18 3.01
C PHE A 90 12.46 -3.72 3.22
N PHE A 91 12.68 -4.61 4.20
CA PHE A 91 14.00 -5.11 4.55
C PHE A 91 14.28 -6.50 3.99
N SER A 92 13.28 -7.38 3.96
CA SER A 92 13.34 -8.77 3.49
C SER A 92 13.23 -8.89 1.98
N TYR A 93 12.54 -7.97 1.32
CA TYR A 93 12.32 -8.05 -0.13
C TYR A 93 13.21 -7.10 -0.92
N ARG A 94 13.66 -7.58 -2.08
CA ARG A 94 14.36 -6.75 -3.06
C ARG A 94 13.35 -5.79 -3.70
N LEU A 95 13.73 -4.52 -3.83
CA LEU A 95 12.90 -3.51 -4.50
C LEU A 95 12.45 -3.91 -5.92
N SER A 96 13.26 -4.70 -6.65
CA SER A 96 12.90 -5.22 -7.97
C SER A 96 11.69 -6.18 -7.94
N ILE A 97 11.49 -6.92 -6.85
CA ILE A 97 10.32 -7.78 -6.65
C ILE A 97 9.08 -6.91 -6.53
N LEU A 98 9.14 -5.86 -5.71
CA LEU A 98 8.03 -4.91 -5.56
C LEU A 98 7.66 -4.26 -6.91
N VAL A 99 8.65 -3.82 -7.70
CA VAL A 99 8.40 -3.27 -9.05
C VAL A 99 7.72 -4.32 -9.96
N LYS A 100 8.20 -5.56 -9.95
CA LYS A 100 7.59 -6.65 -10.72
C LYS A 100 6.13 -6.86 -10.34
N ILE A 101 5.82 -6.86 -9.04
CA ILE A 101 4.46 -7.07 -8.53
C ILE A 101 3.55 -5.91 -8.94
N ILE A 102 3.98 -4.67 -8.76
CA ILE A 102 3.18 -3.52 -9.18
C ILE A 102 2.97 -3.51 -10.70
N ASN A 103 3.98 -3.91 -11.49
CA ASN A 103 3.82 -4.10 -12.95
C ASN A 103 2.77 -5.17 -13.28
N MET A 104 2.78 -6.30 -12.57
CA MET A 104 1.80 -7.37 -12.79
C MET A 104 0.38 -6.92 -12.40
N LEU A 105 0.21 -6.32 -11.22
CA LEU A 105 -1.10 -5.84 -10.74
C LEU A 105 -1.63 -4.65 -11.54
N SER A 106 -0.76 -3.88 -12.19
CA SER A 106 -1.17 -2.81 -13.11
C SER A 106 -1.34 -3.28 -14.54
N HIS A 107 -1.20 -4.59 -14.83
CA HIS A 107 -1.12 -5.13 -16.19
C HIS A 107 -0.15 -4.37 -17.11
N TYR A 108 1.00 -3.97 -16.57
CA TYR A 108 2.01 -3.14 -17.23
C TYR A 108 1.53 -1.76 -17.71
N ASN A 109 0.36 -1.30 -17.23
CA ASN A 109 -0.13 0.06 -17.41
C ASN A 109 0.50 1.02 -16.39
N TYR A 110 1.53 1.75 -16.82
CA TYR A 110 2.23 2.72 -15.96
C TYR A 110 1.41 3.96 -15.57
N LYS A 111 0.19 4.13 -16.10
CA LYS A 111 -0.76 5.15 -15.66
C LYS A 111 -1.61 4.71 -14.46
N GLN A 112 -1.57 3.43 -14.08
CA GLN A 112 -2.23 2.88 -12.90
C GLN A 112 -1.97 3.75 -11.68
N LYS A 113 -3.02 4.09 -10.94
CA LYS A 113 -2.85 4.86 -9.72
C LYS A 113 -2.32 3.96 -8.62
N VAL A 114 -1.23 4.41 -8.00
CA VAL A 114 -0.59 3.68 -6.90
C VAL A 114 -0.29 4.63 -5.74
N LEU A 115 -0.40 4.11 -4.52
CA LEU A 115 -0.04 4.77 -3.28
C LEU A 115 0.79 3.79 -2.45
N ILE A 116 2.10 4.00 -2.43
CA ILE A 116 3.06 3.03 -1.87
C ILE A 116 3.78 3.70 -0.70
N SER A 117 3.68 3.15 0.51
CA SER A 117 4.54 3.58 1.62
C SER A 117 5.93 3.03 1.39
N TYR A 118 6.97 3.82 1.63
CA TYR A 118 8.36 3.35 1.56
C TYR A 118 9.28 4.18 2.45
N LEU A 119 10.45 3.64 2.77
CA LEU A 119 11.47 4.32 3.59
C LEU A 119 11.99 5.60 2.90
N GLU A 120 11.83 6.75 3.56
CA GLU A 120 12.26 8.08 3.07
C GLU A 120 13.76 8.09 2.76
N ARG A 121 14.60 7.50 3.63
CA ARG A 121 16.05 7.42 3.41
C ARG A 121 16.46 6.63 2.17
N ARG A 122 15.55 5.87 1.55
CA ARG A 122 15.77 5.10 0.32
C ARG A 122 15.05 5.72 -0.89
N GLU A 123 14.48 6.92 -0.74
CA GLU A 123 13.64 7.60 -1.73
C GLU A 123 14.27 7.63 -3.13
N LYS A 124 15.50 8.13 -3.27
CA LYS A 124 16.15 8.24 -4.59
C LYS A 124 16.18 6.90 -5.33
N ARG A 125 16.54 5.81 -4.62
CA ARG A 125 16.58 4.46 -5.20
C ARG A 125 15.17 3.95 -5.52
N PHE A 126 14.21 4.24 -4.64
CA PHE A 126 12.81 3.88 -4.82
C PHE A 126 12.20 4.56 -6.05
N LEU A 127 12.31 5.88 -6.16
CA LEU A 127 11.80 6.66 -7.28
C LEU A 127 12.43 6.26 -8.61
N ASN A 128 13.75 6.01 -8.63
CA ASN A 128 14.43 5.52 -9.83
C ASN A 128 13.90 4.14 -10.28
N ALA A 129 13.61 3.24 -9.34
CA ALA A 129 13.07 1.92 -9.67
C ALA A 129 11.63 1.99 -10.21
N PHE A 130 10.89 3.04 -9.85
CA PHE A 130 9.51 3.30 -10.24
C PHE A 130 9.38 4.43 -11.28
N GLU A 131 10.45 4.74 -12.03
CA GLU A 131 10.49 5.91 -12.92
C GLU A 131 9.34 5.96 -13.92
N ASN A 132 8.94 4.80 -14.46
CA ASN A 132 7.83 4.67 -15.41
C ASN A 132 6.48 5.13 -14.84
N TYR A 133 6.25 4.94 -13.54
CA TYR A 133 5.02 5.38 -12.86
C TYR A 133 5.04 6.86 -12.50
N GLN A 134 6.18 7.54 -12.60
CA GLN A 134 6.35 8.96 -12.25
C GLN A 134 5.90 9.28 -10.82
N LEU A 135 6.24 8.40 -9.87
CA LEU A 135 5.87 8.59 -8.47
C LEU A 135 6.52 9.85 -7.90
N LYS A 136 5.78 10.52 -7.02
CA LYS A 136 6.24 11.68 -6.26
C LYS A 136 5.97 11.49 -4.77
N PRO A 137 6.79 12.09 -3.90
CA PRO A 137 6.49 12.15 -2.48
C PRO A 137 5.15 12.85 -2.25
N THR A 138 4.28 12.24 -1.44
CA THR A 138 2.97 12.83 -1.08
C THR A 138 3.06 13.78 0.12
N SER A 139 4.24 13.88 0.76
CA SER A 139 4.45 14.55 2.04
C SER A 139 3.58 14.03 3.20
N PHE A 140 2.87 12.91 3.01
CA PHE A 140 2.16 12.22 4.08
C PHE A 140 3.04 11.10 4.65
N PHE A 141 3.29 11.17 5.95
CA PHE A 141 4.11 10.21 6.70
C PHE A 141 3.19 9.31 7.55
N PRO A 142 2.89 8.08 7.10
CA PRO A 142 2.11 7.17 7.93
C PRO A 142 2.83 6.88 9.25
N LYS A 143 2.04 6.63 10.29
CA LYS A 143 2.51 6.22 11.61
C LYS A 143 1.99 4.83 11.89
N TYR A 144 2.79 4.05 12.60
CA TYR A 144 2.52 2.64 12.89
C TYR A 144 2.41 2.43 14.39
N HIS A 145 1.83 1.32 14.80
CA HIS A 145 1.70 0.97 16.21
C HIS A 145 3.06 0.70 16.87
N SER A 146 3.93 -0.06 16.20
CA SER A 146 5.17 -0.57 16.80
C SER A 146 6.46 -0.03 16.18
N VAL A 147 6.37 0.78 15.12
CA VAL A 147 7.57 1.40 14.50
C VAL A 147 8.01 2.59 15.34
N LYS A 148 9.25 2.54 15.83
CA LYS A 148 9.87 3.63 16.59
C LYS A 148 9.97 4.91 15.75
N ASP A 149 9.59 6.05 16.32
CA ASP A 149 9.65 7.36 15.67
C ASP A 149 11.08 7.94 15.68
N ILE A 150 11.93 7.38 14.82
CA ILE A 150 13.32 7.81 14.61
C ILE A 150 13.57 8.08 13.13
N SER A 151 14.54 8.95 12.83
CA SER A 151 14.86 9.35 11.45
C SER A 151 15.10 8.18 10.49
N LYS A 152 15.75 7.10 10.95
CA LYS A 152 16.03 5.89 10.14
C LYS A 152 14.77 5.12 9.71
N ASN A 153 13.66 5.31 10.43
CA ASN A 153 12.38 4.63 10.24
C ASN A 153 11.30 5.54 9.67
N LYS A 154 11.67 6.74 9.19
CA LYS A 154 10.71 7.60 8.50
C LYS A 154 10.22 6.91 7.23
N ILE A 155 8.91 6.72 7.18
CA ILE A 155 8.18 6.14 6.06
C ILE A 155 7.25 7.22 5.53
N GLN A 156 7.16 7.32 4.21
CA GLN A 156 6.30 8.27 3.51
C GLN A 156 5.53 7.54 2.41
N PHE A 157 4.33 8.02 2.09
CA PHE A 157 3.64 7.60 0.87
C PHE A 157 4.21 8.29 -0.38
N TYR A 158 4.32 7.51 -1.45
CA TYR A 158 4.69 7.92 -2.79
C TYR A 158 3.57 7.58 -3.76
N SER A 159 3.29 8.46 -4.73
CA SER A 159 2.15 8.28 -5.62
C SER A 159 2.26 9.05 -6.93
N ASN A 160 1.52 8.63 -7.94
CA ASN A 160 1.28 9.33 -9.22
C ASN A 160 -0.14 9.91 -9.32
N LEU A 161 -0.82 10.06 -8.18
CA LEU A 161 -2.08 10.76 -8.09
C LEU A 161 -1.89 12.26 -8.36
N GLU A 162 -2.94 12.88 -8.91
CA GLU A 162 -2.96 14.32 -9.12
C GLU A 162 -2.91 15.08 -7.79
N ALA A 163 -2.35 16.29 -7.80
CA ALA A 163 -2.23 17.13 -6.60
C ALA A 163 -3.58 17.34 -5.89
N LYS A 164 -4.66 17.54 -6.66
CA LYS A 164 -6.03 17.69 -6.12
C LYS A 164 -6.48 16.47 -5.31
N THR A 165 -6.04 15.28 -5.71
CA THR A 165 -6.35 14.02 -5.03
C THR A 165 -5.44 13.83 -3.82
N ILE A 166 -4.15 14.13 -3.93
CA ILE A 166 -3.20 14.08 -2.80
C ILE A 166 -3.61 15.04 -1.67
N ASN A 167 -4.15 16.22 -1.99
CA ASN A 167 -4.63 17.15 -0.97
C ASN A 167 -5.71 16.52 -0.07
N LYS A 168 -6.53 15.60 -0.59
CA LYS A 168 -7.53 14.87 0.20
C LYS A 168 -6.92 13.91 1.22
N LEU A 169 -5.67 13.46 1.00
CA LEU A 169 -4.89 12.63 1.94
C LEU A 169 -4.24 13.47 3.05
N GLN A 170 -3.94 14.74 2.77
CA GLN A 170 -3.26 15.63 3.72
C GLN A 170 -4.23 16.33 4.68
N VAL A 171 -5.42 16.72 4.19
CA VAL A 171 -6.45 17.49 4.91
C VAL A 171 -7.31 16.63 5.81
#